data_AF-G9YHG3-F1
#
_entry.id   AF-G9YHG3-F1
#
_cell.length_a   1.000
_cell.length_b   1.000
_cell.length_c   1.000
_cell.angle_alpha   90.00
_cell.angle_beta   90.00
_cell.angle_gamma   90.00
#
_symmetry.space_group_name_H-M   'P 1'
#
loop_
_entity.id
_entity.type
_entity.pdbx_description
1 polymer ?
#
loop_
_entity_poly.entity_id
_entity_poly.type
_entity_poly.pdbx_seq_one_letter_code
_entity_poly.pdbx_strand_id
1 'polypeptide(L)'
;MREMFCRDFHDTYIETSQSGKGLHIFAKGKIAYNFNNQIEKVEMYQNNRCIAMTGNSVDGTLNNIIDKQKEIDKYYECFEPKKSIREQIKAYQSDNDSLPDAPKIIETMCKHNIKAKGLFEGTISSGDASKDDFLLLLLMNSYTHGNEILMKDIFLKSALNRIDDKSKRKNEAAYIRYLEDSIKKAIRYGNQRYWDYNYHRKSVGDSRD
;
A
#
# COMPACT_ATOMS: atom_id res chain seq x y z
N MET A 1 -14.32 18.76 -26.34
CA MET A 1 -14.50 17.35 -25.96
C MET A 1 -15.61 16.67 -26.77
N ARG A 2 -16.81 17.26 -26.87
CA ARG A 2 -17.93 16.73 -27.68
C ARG A 2 -17.56 16.38 -29.12
N GLU A 3 -16.99 17.34 -29.87
CA GLU A 3 -16.60 17.16 -31.27
C GLU A 3 -15.56 16.04 -31.47
N MET A 4 -14.64 15.88 -30.51
CA MET A 4 -13.62 14.83 -30.54
C MET A 4 -14.27 13.43 -30.46
N PHE A 5 -15.23 13.25 -29.54
CA PHE A 5 -15.98 12.00 -29.45
C PHE A 5 -16.83 11.74 -30.69
N CYS A 6 -17.56 12.75 -31.18
CA CYS A 6 -18.36 12.60 -32.40
C CYS A 6 -17.51 12.22 -33.61
N ARG A 7 -16.28 12.73 -33.71
CA ARG A 7 -15.36 12.39 -34.80
C ARG A 7 -14.82 10.96 -34.68
N ASP A 8 -14.31 10.59 -33.50
CA ASP A 8 -13.67 9.28 -33.31
C ASP A 8 -14.69 8.12 -33.32
N PHE A 9 -15.95 8.39 -32.96
CA PHE A 9 -17.07 7.43 -32.96
C PHE A 9 -18.13 7.72 -34.03
N HIS A 10 -17.82 8.49 -35.08
CA HIS A 10 -18.80 8.93 -36.10
C HIS A 10 -19.53 7.78 -36.82
N ASP A 11 -18.92 6.61 -36.89
CA ASP A 11 -19.38 5.41 -37.56
C ASP A 11 -20.17 4.45 -36.65
N THR A 12 -20.38 4.79 -35.38
CA THR A 12 -21.27 4.04 -34.47
C THR A 12 -22.41 4.92 -33.97
N TYR A 13 -23.40 4.30 -33.33
CA TYR A 13 -24.58 5.00 -32.85
C TYR A 13 -24.24 6.00 -31.71
N ILE A 14 -24.60 7.27 -31.92
CA ILE A 14 -24.50 8.34 -30.93
C ILE A 14 -25.86 9.05 -30.83
N GLU A 15 -26.34 9.28 -29.62
CA GLU A 15 -27.53 10.08 -29.35
C GLU A 15 -27.25 11.21 -28.36
N THR A 16 -28.06 12.26 -28.42
CA THR A 16 -28.02 13.34 -27.43
C THR A 16 -28.76 12.91 -26.16
N SER A 17 -28.16 13.14 -24.99
CA SER A 17 -28.78 12.74 -23.71
C SER A 17 -30.05 13.54 -23.40
N GLN A 18 -30.86 13.05 -22.45
CA GLN A 18 -32.14 13.68 -22.07
C GLN A 18 -32.01 15.16 -21.67
N SER A 19 -30.87 15.54 -21.08
CA SER A 19 -30.63 16.92 -20.66
C SER A 19 -30.25 17.87 -21.81
N GLY A 20 -30.01 17.34 -23.02
CA GLY A 20 -29.51 18.09 -24.17
C GLY A 20 -28.03 18.50 -24.07
N LYS A 21 -27.40 18.27 -22.92
CA LYS A 21 -26.02 18.73 -22.62
C LYS A 21 -24.97 17.62 -22.74
N GLY A 22 -25.39 16.37 -22.84
CA GLY A 22 -24.50 15.20 -22.93
C GLY A 22 -24.72 14.38 -24.20
N LEU A 23 -23.91 13.35 -24.35
CA LEU A 23 -23.99 12.36 -25.42
C LEU A 23 -24.03 10.96 -24.81
N HIS A 24 -24.77 10.05 -25.42
CA HIS A 24 -24.60 8.62 -25.22
C HIS A 24 -23.98 8.03 -26.48
N ILE A 25 -22.92 7.25 -26.33
CA ILE A 25 -22.20 6.60 -27.43
C ILE A 25 -22.29 5.10 -27.19
N PHE A 26 -22.74 4.38 -28.22
CA PHE A 26 -22.92 2.93 -28.15
C PHE A 26 -21.96 2.28 -29.12
N ALA A 27 -21.08 1.43 -28.61
CA ALA A 27 -20.11 0.71 -29.42
C ALA A 27 -19.89 -0.71 -28.87
N LYS A 28 -19.41 -1.61 -29.71
CA LYS A 28 -18.97 -2.94 -29.31
C LYS A 28 -17.49 -2.89 -28.89
N GLY A 29 -17.19 -3.50 -27.76
CA GLY A 29 -15.84 -3.65 -27.23
C GLY A 29 -15.89 -4.16 -25.79
N LYS A 30 -14.72 -4.27 -25.17
CA LYS A 30 -14.53 -4.69 -23.79
C LYS A 30 -13.76 -3.63 -23.03
N ILE A 31 -14.09 -3.48 -21.75
CA ILE A 31 -13.33 -2.65 -20.81
C ILE A 31 -12.95 -3.49 -19.60
N ALA A 32 -11.86 -3.13 -18.93
CA ALA A 32 -11.42 -3.88 -17.74
C ALA A 32 -12.44 -3.78 -16.61
N TYR A 33 -12.85 -2.55 -16.26
CA TYR A 33 -13.85 -2.27 -15.23
C TYR A 33 -14.74 -1.10 -15.64
N ASN A 34 -15.98 -1.06 -15.13
CA ASN A 34 -16.82 0.11 -15.29
C ASN A 34 -16.23 1.29 -14.49
N PHE A 35 -16.34 2.52 -15.00
CA PHE A 35 -15.93 3.70 -14.25
C PHE A 35 -16.86 4.90 -14.42
N ASN A 36 -16.83 5.77 -13.41
CA ASN A 36 -17.45 7.08 -13.43
C ASN A 36 -16.41 8.12 -13.02
N ASN A 37 -15.94 8.90 -13.99
CA ASN A 37 -15.03 10.02 -13.75
C ASN A 37 -15.83 11.32 -13.64
N GLN A 38 -16.20 11.68 -12.40
CA GLN A 38 -16.96 12.90 -12.11
C GLN A 38 -16.18 14.20 -12.34
N ILE A 39 -14.84 14.14 -12.43
CA ILE A 39 -14.00 15.32 -12.68
C ILE A 39 -14.06 15.67 -14.17
N GLU A 40 -13.74 14.70 -15.03
CA GLU A 40 -13.74 14.84 -16.48
C GLU A 40 -15.15 14.73 -17.10
N LYS A 41 -16.15 14.36 -16.29
CA LYS A 41 -17.55 14.16 -16.70
C LYS A 41 -17.72 13.07 -17.77
N VAL A 42 -16.93 12.01 -17.66
CA VAL A 42 -16.98 10.84 -18.56
C VAL A 42 -17.29 9.59 -17.73
N GLU A 43 -18.24 8.79 -18.19
CA GLU A 43 -18.58 7.50 -17.59
C GLU A 43 -18.57 6.42 -18.67
N MET A 44 -18.10 5.22 -18.34
CA MET A 44 -18.02 4.10 -19.27
C MET A 44 -18.45 2.80 -18.57
N TYR A 45 -19.43 2.11 -19.15
CA TYR A 45 -20.01 0.90 -18.58
C TYR A 45 -20.21 -0.18 -19.66
N GLN A 46 -19.89 -1.43 -19.35
CA GLN A 46 -20.20 -2.59 -20.20
C GLN A 46 -21.37 -3.44 -19.67
N ASN A 47 -21.74 -3.28 -18.40
CA ASN A 47 -22.83 -4.01 -17.75
C ASN A 47 -23.36 -3.25 -16.51
N ASN A 48 -24.44 -3.75 -15.91
CA ASN A 48 -24.95 -3.33 -14.59
C ASN A 48 -25.25 -1.82 -14.45
N ARG A 49 -25.54 -1.13 -15.56
CA ARG A 49 -25.96 0.27 -15.57
C ARG A 49 -27.06 0.48 -16.61
N CYS A 50 -28.20 0.99 -16.17
CA CYS A 50 -29.26 1.45 -17.07
C CYS A 50 -28.98 2.89 -17.49
N ILE A 51 -29.28 3.21 -18.75
CA ILE A 51 -29.24 4.56 -19.30
C ILE A 51 -30.56 4.89 -19.98
N ALA A 52 -30.96 6.15 -19.94
CA ALA A 52 -32.16 6.61 -20.61
C ALA A 52 -31.86 6.77 -22.11
N MET A 53 -32.43 5.89 -22.94
CA MET A 53 -32.34 6.01 -24.40
C MET A 53 -33.22 7.18 -24.86
N THR A 54 -32.67 8.07 -25.67
CA THR A 54 -33.43 9.21 -26.21
C THR A 54 -33.87 9.00 -27.64
N GLY A 55 -33.15 8.18 -28.41
CA GLY A 55 -33.39 8.01 -29.84
C GLY A 55 -33.03 9.26 -30.67
N ASN A 56 -32.58 10.35 -30.05
CA ASN A 56 -32.22 11.59 -30.72
C ASN A 56 -30.79 11.49 -31.27
N SER A 57 -30.66 10.72 -32.36
CA SER A 57 -29.39 10.43 -33.02
C SER A 57 -28.70 11.72 -33.47
N VAL A 58 -27.38 11.77 -33.31
CA VAL A 58 -26.56 12.88 -33.78
C VAL A 58 -26.38 12.79 -35.31
N ASP A 59 -26.59 13.90 -36.01
CA ASP A 59 -26.44 13.98 -37.46
C ASP A 59 -25.06 13.51 -37.93
N GLY A 60 -25.04 12.70 -38.99
CA GLY A 60 -23.81 12.13 -39.54
C GLY A 60 -23.32 10.85 -38.86
N THR A 61 -24.07 10.31 -37.89
CA THR A 61 -23.77 9.01 -37.27
C THR A 61 -24.61 7.88 -37.84
N LEU A 62 -24.05 6.67 -37.86
CA LEU A 62 -24.77 5.48 -38.33
C LEU A 62 -25.69 4.94 -37.23
N ASN A 63 -26.86 4.42 -37.62
CA ASN A 63 -27.79 3.75 -36.71
C ASN A 63 -27.35 2.34 -36.29
N ASN A 64 -26.10 1.96 -36.59
CA ASN A 64 -25.54 0.64 -36.30
C ASN A 64 -24.53 0.74 -35.15
N ILE A 65 -24.44 -0.33 -34.35
CA ILE A 65 -23.42 -0.45 -33.30
C ILE A 65 -22.22 -1.21 -33.88
N ILE A 66 -21.09 -0.51 -33.99
CA ILE A 66 -19.84 -1.00 -34.60
C ILE A 66 -18.79 -1.35 -33.53
N ASP A 67 -17.87 -2.25 -33.86
CA ASP A 67 -16.70 -2.56 -33.02
C ASP A 67 -15.72 -1.39 -32.99
N LYS A 68 -15.40 -0.91 -31.78
CA LYS A 68 -14.55 0.25 -31.53
C LYS A 68 -13.53 -0.01 -30.44
N GLN A 69 -12.98 -1.21 -30.36
CA GLN A 69 -12.05 -1.57 -29.28
C GLN A 69 -10.88 -0.57 -29.15
N LYS A 70 -10.30 -0.12 -30.26
CA LYS A 70 -9.15 0.80 -30.25
C LYS A 70 -9.49 2.16 -29.63
N GLU A 71 -10.62 2.73 -30.01
CA GLU A 71 -11.10 4.00 -29.49
C GLU A 71 -11.54 3.86 -28.03
N ILE A 72 -12.20 2.75 -27.68
CA ILE A 72 -12.55 2.41 -26.31
C ILE A 72 -11.29 2.36 -25.43
N ASP A 73 -10.25 1.62 -25.83
CA ASP A 73 -9.00 1.50 -25.08
C ASP A 73 -8.32 2.87 -24.90
N LYS A 74 -8.21 3.65 -25.98
CA LYS A 74 -7.66 5.02 -25.96
C LYS A 74 -8.36 5.89 -24.91
N TYR A 75 -9.69 5.88 -24.90
CA TYR A 75 -10.45 6.71 -23.96
C TYR A 75 -10.51 6.13 -22.55
N TYR A 76 -10.44 4.81 -22.43
CA TYR A 76 -10.30 4.13 -21.15
C TYR A 76 -9.01 4.58 -20.45
N GLU A 77 -7.87 4.51 -21.13
CA GLU A 77 -6.59 4.98 -20.56
C GLU A 77 -6.58 6.48 -20.23
N CYS A 78 -7.26 7.32 -21.02
CA CYS A 78 -7.32 8.76 -20.76
C CYS A 78 -8.19 9.11 -19.55
N PHE A 79 -9.31 8.42 -19.36
CA PHE A 79 -10.38 8.84 -18.46
C PHE A 79 -10.63 7.90 -17.29
N GLU A 80 -10.06 6.69 -17.28
CA GLU A 80 -10.11 5.81 -16.13
C GLU A 80 -9.60 6.59 -14.90
N PRO A 81 -10.38 6.64 -13.80
CA PRO A 81 -9.95 7.30 -12.59
C PRO A 81 -8.64 6.67 -12.15
N LYS A 82 -7.53 7.43 -12.27
CA LYS A 82 -6.26 7.02 -11.69
C LYS A 82 -6.52 6.85 -10.20
N LYS A 83 -6.39 5.60 -9.70
CA LYS A 83 -6.46 5.31 -8.26
C LYS A 83 -5.65 6.37 -7.56
N SER A 84 -6.27 7.11 -6.64
CA SER A 84 -5.57 8.16 -5.93
C SER A 84 -4.35 7.54 -5.26
N ILE A 85 -3.26 8.30 -5.08
CA ILE A 85 -2.09 7.84 -4.32
C ILE A 85 -2.53 7.23 -2.98
N ARG A 86 -3.59 7.78 -2.38
CA ARG A 86 -4.21 7.28 -1.15
C ARG A 86 -4.83 5.88 -1.28
N GLU A 87 -5.49 5.56 -2.38
CA GLU A 87 -6.06 4.23 -2.65
C GLU A 87 -4.97 3.21 -2.99
N GLN A 88 -3.93 3.63 -3.70
CA GLN A 88 -2.75 2.79 -3.96
C GLN A 88 -2.02 2.46 -2.65
N ILE A 89 -1.84 3.45 -1.76
CA ILE A 89 -1.28 3.24 -0.42
C ILE A 89 -2.16 2.30 0.42
N LYS A 90 -3.49 2.43 0.37
CA LYS A 90 -4.40 1.54 1.10
C LYS A 90 -4.32 0.09 0.61
N ALA A 91 -4.28 -0.13 -0.71
CA ALA A 91 -4.11 -1.46 -1.27
C ALA A 91 -2.75 -2.06 -0.90
N TYR A 92 -1.69 -1.25 -0.90
CA TYR A 92 -0.37 -1.68 -0.45
C TYR A 92 -0.32 -2.02 1.05
N GLN A 93 -1.17 -1.36 1.86
CA GLN A 93 -1.30 -1.66 3.30
C GLN A 93 -2.13 -2.92 3.56
N SER A 94 -3.11 -3.27 2.72
CA SER A 94 -3.89 -4.50 2.90
C SER A 94 -3.15 -5.77 2.50
N ASP A 95 -2.16 -5.67 1.60
CA ASP A 95 -1.35 -6.82 1.14
C ASP A 95 -0.12 -7.08 2.03
N ASN A 96 0.20 -6.21 2.99
CA ASN A 96 1.41 -6.27 3.82
C ASN A 96 1.22 -6.79 5.25
N ASP A 97 0.09 -7.41 5.58
CA ASP A 97 -0.12 -7.96 6.92
C ASP A 97 0.76 -9.21 7.20
N SER A 98 1.48 -9.76 6.21
CA SER A 98 2.48 -10.81 6.44
C SER A 98 3.90 -10.24 6.48
N LEU A 99 4.51 -10.25 7.66
CA LEU A 99 5.95 -10.01 7.82
C LEU A 99 6.75 -11.00 6.95
N PRO A 100 7.82 -10.54 6.26
CA PRO A 100 8.77 -11.43 5.60
C PRO A 100 9.44 -12.39 6.59
N ASP A 101 10.10 -13.43 6.08
CA ASP A 101 10.85 -14.36 6.92
C ASP A 101 12.06 -13.70 7.61
N ALA A 102 12.56 -14.34 8.67
CA ALA A 102 13.69 -13.83 9.44
C ALA A 102 14.95 -13.55 8.59
N PRO A 103 15.36 -14.40 7.62
CA PRO A 103 16.48 -14.11 6.73
C PRO A 103 16.29 -12.83 5.92
N LYS A 104 15.09 -12.59 5.36
CA LYS A 104 14.85 -11.38 4.56
C LYS A 104 14.85 -10.12 5.43
N ILE A 105 14.32 -10.23 6.65
CA ILE A 105 14.37 -9.14 7.64
C ILE A 105 15.82 -8.81 8.00
N ILE A 106 16.66 -9.81 8.28
CA ILE A 106 18.08 -9.63 8.59
C ILE A 106 18.82 -8.97 7.43
N GLU A 107 18.64 -9.47 6.20
CA GLU A 107 19.26 -8.90 4.99
C GLU A 107 18.90 -7.42 4.85
N THR A 108 17.62 -7.10 4.98
CA THR A 108 17.10 -5.73 4.82
C THR A 108 17.62 -4.81 5.93
N MET A 109 17.59 -5.28 7.19
CA MET A 109 18.10 -4.54 8.34
C MET A 109 19.59 -4.24 8.18
N CYS A 110 20.41 -5.24 7.85
CA CYS A 110 21.85 -5.08 7.69
C CYS A 110 22.21 -4.20 6.49
N LYS A 111 21.43 -4.26 5.40
CA LYS A 111 21.63 -3.44 4.21
C LYS A 111 21.36 -1.96 4.44
N HIS A 112 20.33 -1.64 5.21
CA HIS A 112 19.83 -0.26 5.34
C HIS A 112 20.19 0.42 6.66
N ASN A 113 20.65 -0.32 7.67
CA ASN A 113 21.00 0.23 8.97
C ASN A 113 22.40 -0.24 9.40
N ILE A 114 23.39 0.61 9.10
CA ILE A 114 24.82 0.36 9.40
C ILE A 114 25.02 0.07 10.89
N LYS A 115 24.27 0.74 11.77
CA LYS A 115 24.39 0.55 13.22
C LYS A 115 23.81 -0.79 13.66
N ALA A 116 22.64 -1.15 13.15
CA ALA A 116 22.03 -2.45 13.40
C ALA A 116 22.91 -3.58 12.86
N LYS A 117 23.45 -3.43 11.65
CA LYS A 117 24.43 -4.34 11.06
C LYS A 117 25.64 -4.52 11.97
N GLY A 118 26.25 -3.42 12.39
CA GLY A 118 27.46 -3.48 13.21
C GLY A 118 27.26 -4.12 14.57
N LEU A 119 26.11 -3.87 15.21
CA LEU A 119 25.72 -4.56 16.44
C LEU A 119 25.41 -6.05 16.20
N PHE A 120 24.69 -6.36 15.11
CA PHE A 120 24.29 -7.72 14.76
C PHE A 120 25.48 -8.62 14.43
N GLU A 121 26.46 -8.08 13.69
CA GLU A 121 27.71 -8.77 13.32
C GLU A 121 28.79 -8.67 14.40
N GLY A 122 28.59 -7.84 15.44
CA GLY A 122 29.55 -7.65 16.53
C GLY A 122 30.75 -6.76 16.19
N THR A 123 30.71 -6.02 15.08
CA THR A 123 31.76 -5.07 14.69
C THR A 123 31.67 -3.74 15.42
N ILE A 124 30.51 -3.43 16.04
CA ILE A 124 30.29 -2.26 16.89
C ILE A 124 29.89 -2.75 18.28
N SER A 125 30.54 -2.23 19.32
CA SER A 125 30.12 -2.41 20.71
C SER A 125 30.38 -1.13 21.51
N SER A 126 29.51 -0.84 22.46
CA SER A 126 29.70 0.28 23.40
C SER A 126 30.46 -0.12 24.67
N GLY A 127 30.85 -1.39 24.81
CA GLY A 127 31.45 -1.95 26.03
C GLY A 127 30.43 -2.29 27.13
N ASP A 128 29.18 -1.85 26.98
CA ASP A 128 28.06 -2.26 27.84
C ASP A 128 27.16 -3.25 27.08
N ALA A 129 27.34 -4.52 27.41
CA ALA A 129 26.57 -5.64 26.88
C ALA A 129 25.05 -5.45 26.94
N SER A 130 24.52 -4.93 28.06
CA SER A 130 23.07 -4.77 28.23
C SER A 130 22.53 -3.62 27.37
N LYS A 131 23.35 -2.57 27.18
CA LYS A 131 23.02 -1.42 26.34
C LYS A 131 23.03 -1.79 24.85
N ASP A 132 24.02 -2.57 24.42
CA ASP A 132 24.14 -3.05 23.05
C ASP A 132 22.96 -3.98 22.70
N ASP A 133 22.60 -4.90 23.62
CA ASP A 133 21.44 -5.78 23.46
C ASP A 133 20.15 -4.97 23.25
N PHE A 134 19.90 -4.00 24.13
CA PHE A 134 18.68 -3.20 24.06
C PHE A 134 18.64 -2.31 22.81
N LEU A 135 19.78 -1.77 22.39
CA LEU A 135 19.87 -0.95 21.18
C LEU A 135 19.57 -1.76 19.92
N LEU A 136 20.10 -2.99 19.81
CA LEU A 136 19.77 -3.87 18.69
C LEU A 136 18.28 -4.22 18.66
N LEU A 137 17.68 -4.52 19.82
CA LEU A 137 16.24 -4.79 19.94
C LEU A 137 15.38 -3.59 19.51
N LEU A 138 15.76 -2.35 19.87
CA LEU A 138 15.05 -1.14 19.45
C LEU A 138 15.12 -0.93 17.93
N LEU A 139 16.29 -1.16 17.32
CA LEU A 139 16.44 -1.03 15.87
C LEU A 139 15.63 -2.11 15.14
N MET A 140 15.69 -3.36 15.62
CA MET A 140 15.00 -4.52 15.05
C MET A 140 13.47 -4.42 15.16
N ASN A 141 12.95 -3.83 16.24
CA ASN A 141 11.51 -3.63 16.44
C ASN A 141 10.85 -2.90 15.25
N SER A 142 11.57 -1.98 14.62
CA SER A 142 11.10 -1.24 13.43
C SER A 142 10.89 -2.14 12.21
N TYR A 143 11.61 -3.25 12.11
CA TYR A 143 11.57 -4.20 10.99
C TYR A 143 10.62 -5.38 11.26
N THR A 144 10.44 -5.77 12.52
CA THR A 144 9.61 -6.91 12.93
C THR A 144 8.20 -6.51 13.38
N HIS A 145 7.91 -5.21 13.44
CA HIS A 145 6.64 -4.64 13.90
C HIS A 145 6.25 -5.12 15.31
N GLY A 146 7.24 -5.37 16.17
CA GLY A 146 7.00 -5.87 17.53
C GLY A 146 6.59 -7.34 17.61
N ASN A 147 6.80 -8.14 16.55
CA ASN A 147 6.64 -9.59 16.64
C ASN A 147 7.71 -10.18 17.56
N GLU A 148 7.30 -10.52 18.79
CA GLU A 148 8.20 -11.03 19.85
C GLU A 148 8.96 -12.29 19.43
N ILE A 149 8.29 -13.20 18.70
CA ILE A 149 8.88 -14.48 18.28
C ILE A 149 9.99 -14.24 17.27
N LEU A 150 9.74 -13.40 16.25
CA LEU A 150 10.74 -13.05 15.24
C LEU A 150 11.89 -12.24 15.84
N MET A 151 11.61 -11.29 16.74
CA MET A 151 12.67 -10.55 17.43
C MET A 151 13.59 -11.48 18.21
N LYS A 152 13.03 -12.48 18.91
CA LYS A 152 13.80 -13.48 19.64
C LYS A 152 14.64 -14.35 18.69
N ASP A 153 14.04 -14.91 17.64
CA ASP A 153 14.73 -15.75 16.65
C ASP A 153 15.90 -15.01 15.97
N ILE A 154 15.67 -13.76 15.56
CA ILE A 154 16.70 -12.94 14.93
C ILE A 154 17.80 -12.58 15.93
N PHE A 155 17.46 -12.18 17.16
CA PHE A 155 18.45 -11.82 18.17
C PHE A 155 19.39 -12.99 18.50
N LEU A 156 18.87 -14.21 18.60
CA LEU A 156 19.66 -15.41 18.87
C LEU A 156 20.64 -15.76 17.73
N LYS A 157 20.43 -15.21 16.53
CA LYS A 157 21.36 -15.32 15.38
C LYS A 157 22.43 -14.23 15.36
N SER A 158 22.35 -13.24 16.24
CA SER A 158 23.31 -12.13 16.30
C SER A 158 24.56 -12.50 17.10
N ALA A 159 25.66 -11.78 16.85
CA ALA A 159 26.90 -11.89 17.62
C ALA A 159 26.75 -11.47 19.10
N LEU A 160 25.65 -10.80 19.47
CA LEU A 160 25.34 -10.43 20.85
C LEU A 160 24.72 -11.58 21.65
N ASN A 161 24.34 -12.68 20.98
CA ASN A 161 23.82 -13.87 21.65
C ASN A 161 24.89 -14.45 22.59
N ARG A 162 24.51 -14.59 23.86
CA ARG A 162 25.35 -15.06 24.97
C ARG A 162 24.67 -16.17 25.75
N ILE A 163 23.85 -16.98 25.08
CA ILE A 163 23.11 -18.08 25.69
C ILE A 163 24.02 -19.10 26.40
N ASP A 164 25.22 -19.32 25.87
CA ASP A 164 26.23 -20.22 26.42
C ASP A 164 27.10 -19.56 27.52
N ASP A 165 27.04 -18.24 27.68
CA ASP A 165 27.80 -17.49 28.68
C ASP A 165 27.10 -17.49 30.05
N LYS A 166 27.69 -18.22 30.99
CA LYS A 166 27.17 -18.39 32.34
C LYS A 166 27.63 -17.32 33.34
N SER A 167 28.39 -16.32 32.91
CA SER A 167 28.98 -15.29 33.78
C SER A 167 27.93 -14.44 34.50
N LYS A 168 26.86 -14.05 33.80
CA LYS A 168 25.76 -13.21 34.35
C LYS A 168 24.50 -14.00 34.66
N ARG A 169 24.22 -15.09 33.94
CA ARG A 169 23.00 -15.91 34.09
C ARG A 169 23.38 -17.37 34.21
N LYS A 170 22.87 -18.02 35.26
CA LYS A 170 23.29 -19.38 35.63
C LYS A 170 22.81 -20.47 34.67
N ASN A 171 21.71 -20.23 33.96
CA ASN A 171 21.11 -21.18 33.04
C ASN A 171 20.48 -20.49 31.84
N GLU A 172 20.26 -21.27 30.79
CA GLU A 172 19.65 -20.84 29.52
C GLU A 172 18.26 -20.20 29.75
N ALA A 173 17.43 -20.81 30.61
CA ALA A 173 16.10 -20.29 30.92
C ALA A 173 16.14 -18.87 31.50
N ALA A 174 17.11 -18.55 32.35
CA ALA A 174 17.28 -17.20 32.89
C ALA A 174 17.76 -16.21 31.81
N TYR A 175 18.56 -16.66 30.83
CA TYR A 175 18.95 -15.85 29.69
C TYR A 175 17.77 -15.54 28.76
N ILE A 176 16.98 -16.55 28.41
CA ILE A 176 15.77 -16.38 27.59
C ILE A 176 14.77 -15.44 28.28
N ARG A 177 14.54 -15.60 29.58
CA ARG A 177 13.69 -14.67 30.35
C ARG A 177 14.18 -13.23 30.28
N TYR A 178 15.49 -13.01 30.43
CA TYR A 178 16.07 -11.68 30.27
C TYR A 178 15.82 -11.10 28.88
N LEU A 179 16.01 -11.92 27.83
CA LEU A 179 15.81 -11.50 26.45
C LEU A 179 14.33 -11.16 26.20
N GLU A 180 13.40 -11.99 26.64
CA GLU A 180 11.95 -11.75 26.53
C GLU A 180 11.51 -10.49 27.28
N ASP A 181 12.01 -10.27 28.50
CA ASP A 181 11.74 -9.02 29.25
C ASP A 181 12.31 -7.79 28.54
N SER A 182 13.47 -7.93 27.89
CA SER A 182 14.11 -6.86 27.12
C SER A 182 13.34 -6.57 25.82
N ILE A 183 12.82 -7.59 25.15
CA ILE A 183 11.95 -7.47 23.98
C ILE A 183 10.66 -6.74 24.36
N LYS A 184 9.99 -7.14 25.45
CA LYS A 184 8.77 -6.47 25.94
C LYS A 184 9.03 -4.99 26.25
N LYS A 185 10.18 -4.67 26.86
CA LYS A 185 10.60 -3.28 27.07
C LYS A 185 10.85 -2.57 25.74
N ALA A 186 11.54 -3.19 24.79
CA ALA A 186 11.83 -2.61 23.48
C ALA A 186 10.56 -2.36 22.66
N ILE A 187 9.53 -3.19 22.79
CA ILE A 187 8.22 -2.98 22.17
C ILE A 187 7.47 -1.82 22.86
N ARG A 188 7.53 -1.75 24.19
CA ARG A 188 6.87 -0.69 24.97
C ARG A 188 7.50 0.69 24.75
N TYR A 189 8.83 0.76 24.65
CA TYR A 189 9.60 2.01 24.52
C TYR A 189 9.99 2.33 23.08
N GLY A 190 10.04 1.32 22.21
CA GLY A 190 10.20 1.50 20.77
C GLY A 190 8.93 2.14 20.21
N ASN A 191 9.12 3.27 19.54
CA ASN A 191 8.06 4.16 19.08
C ASN A 191 6.88 3.42 18.42
N GLN A 192 5.69 3.93 18.71
CA GLN A 192 4.44 3.63 17.99
C GLN A 192 4.73 3.57 16.48
N ARG A 193 4.60 2.37 15.91
CA ARG A 193 4.60 2.06 14.46
C ARG A 193 5.48 2.98 13.61
N TYR A 194 6.70 2.55 13.28
CA TYR A 194 7.59 3.23 12.31
C TYR A 194 6.93 3.56 10.96
N TRP A 195 5.85 2.84 10.61
CA TRP A 195 5.03 3.02 9.40
C TRP A 195 3.73 3.81 9.62
N ASP A 196 3.47 4.33 10.82
CA ASP A 196 2.29 5.15 11.11
C ASP A 196 2.54 6.62 10.76
N TYR A 197 2.28 6.94 9.48
CA TYR A 197 2.37 8.29 8.93
C TYR A 197 1.22 9.23 9.37
N ASN A 198 0.41 8.88 10.39
CA ASN A 198 -0.70 9.72 10.89
C ASN A 198 -0.24 10.90 11.78
N TYR A 199 1.01 11.38 11.68
CA TYR A 199 1.48 12.53 12.47
C TYR A 199 0.70 13.83 12.17
N HIS A 200 0.10 13.94 10.98
CA HIS A 200 -0.76 15.06 10.58
C HIS A 200 -2.19 15.00 11.12
N ARG A 201 -2.64 13.86 11.68
CA ARG A 201 -4.03 13.72 12.16
C ARG A 201 -4.27 14.27 13.56
N LYS A 202 -3.22 14.61 14.31
CA LYS A 202 -3.36 15.06 15.72
C LYS A 202 -3.55 16.56 15.90
N SER A 203 -3.61 17.37 14.84
CA SER A 203 -3.68 18.83 14.98
C SER A 203 -4.99 19.48 14.54
N VAL A 204 -6.07 18.73 14.24
CA VAL A 204 -7.37 19.35 13.94
C VAL A 204 -8.50 18.59 14.61
N GLY A 205 -8.95 19.13 15.74
CA GLY A 205 -10.29 18.89 16.29
C GLY A 205 -10.36 17.83 17.37
N ASP A 206 -9.80 18.11 18.54
CA ASP A 206 -10.43 17.65 19.78
C ASP A 206 -10.37 18.79 20.81
N SER A 207 -11.17 19.80 20.51
CA SER A 207 -11.58 20.84 21.45
C SER A 207 -12.96 21.28 20.98
N ARG A 208 -13.98 20.49 21.32
CA ARG A 208 -15.36 20.93 21.49
C ARG A 208 -16.15 19.82 22.19
N ASP A 209 -16.67 20.25 23.34
CA ASP A 209 -17.70 19.70 24.22
C ASP A 209 -17.34 18.50 25.13
#